data_AF-A0A819WWV8-F1
#
_entry.id   AF-A0A819WWV8-F1
#
_cell.length_a   1.000
_cell.length_b   1.000
_cell.length_c   1.000
_cell.angle_alpha   90.00
_cell.angle_beta   90.00
_cell.angle_gamma   90.00
#
_symmetry.space_group_name_H-M   'P 1'
#
loop_
_entity.id
_entity.type
_entity.pdbx_description
1 polymer ?
#
loop_
_entity_poly.entity_id
_entity_poly.type
_entity_poly.pdbx_seq_one_letter_code
_entity_poly.pdbx_strand_id
1 'polypeptide(L)'
;MSGGPNLEKFCVHLNVAGFNSETIKTKVEGGKVIIEAKQEERQADGDYNIRELRKSYALPEHALVNANHLASYIKPNKMLVIEIPIHNPEAER
;
A
#
# COMPACT_ATOMS: atom_id res chain seq x y z
N MET A 1 4.62 18.58 -25.14
CA MET A 1 3.89 18.07 -23.96
C MET A 1 4.06 16.57 -23.94
N SER A 2 4.92 16.05 -23.07
CA SER A 2 5.31 14.62 -23.06
C SER A 2 4.29 13.80 -22.26
N GLY A 3 3.23 13.34 -22.92
CA GLY A 3 2.39 12.28 -22.40
C GLY A 3 3.04 10.94 -22.71
N GLY A 4 3.82 10.39 -21.77
CA GLY A 4 4.27 8.99 -21.84
C GLY A 4 3.06 8.04 -21.78
N PRO A 5 3.23 6.77 -22.18
CA PRO A 5 2.13 5.82 -22.22
C PRO A 5 1.44 5.74 -20.85
N ASN A 6 0.12 5.83 -20.85
CA ASN A 6 -0.71 5.73 -19.65
C ASN A 6 -0.69 4.26 -19.20
N LEU A 7 0.39 3.88 -18.50
CA LEU A 7 0.49 2.56 -17.87
C LEU A 7 -0.55 2.50 -16.75
N GLU A 8 -1.59 1.69 -16.96
CA GLU A 8 -2.59 1.41 -15.94
C GLU A 8 -1.92 0.79 -14.71
N LYS A 9 -2.43 1.16 -13.53
CA LYS A 9 -1.91 0.68 -12.25
C LYS A 9 -3.06 0.37 -11.30
N PHE A 10 -2.92 -0.71 -10.55
CA PHE A 10 -3.71 -0.91 -9.35
C PHE A 10 -3.19 0.04 -8.27
N CYS A 11 -4.06 0.90 -7.74
CA CYS A 11 -3.70 1.90 -6.75
C CYS A 11 -4.61 1.82 -5.52
N VAL A 12 -4.00 1.77 -4.34
CA VAL A 12 -4.71 1.88 -3.05
C VAL A 12 -4.23 3.13 -2.34
N HIS A 13 -5.18 3.89 -1.80
CA HIS A 13 -4.94 5.04 -0.93
C HIS A 13 -5.51 4.75 0.45
N LEU A 14 -4.66 4.82 1.47
CA LEU A 14 -5.07 4.59 2.85
C LEU A 14 -4.51 5.67 3.78
N ASN A 15 -5.38 6.31 4.54
CA ASN A 15 -4.94 7.22 5.60
C ASN A 15 -4.32 6.40 6.73
N VAL A 16 -3.06 6.69 7.05
CA VAL A 16 -2.27 6.00 8.08
C VAL A 16 -1.82 6.97 9.18
N ALA A 17 -2.56 8.06 9.39
CA ALA A 17 -2.34 8.95 10.51
C ALA A 17 -2.42 8.19 11.84
N GLY A 18 -1.49 8.48 12.76
CA GLY A 18 -1.38 7.80 14.04
C GLY A 18 -0.52 6.53 14.03
N PHE A 19 0.13 6.22 12.91
CA PHE A 19 1.15 5.17 12.80
C PHE A 19 2.49 5.76 12.33
N ASN A 20 3.60 5.22 12.84
CA ASN A 20 4.92 5.50 12.30
C ASN A 20 5.10 4.78 10.96
N SER A 21 5.76 5.44 10.00
CA SER A 21 5.99 4.85 8.67
C SER A 21 6.75 3.52 8.72
N GLU A 22 7.66 3.39 9.68
CA GLU A 22 8.49 2.19 9.89
C GLU A 22 7.70 0.99 10.43
N THR A 23 6.55 1.21 11.08
CA THR A 23 5.72 0.13 11.61
C THR A 23 4.70 -0.38 10.59
N ILE A 24 4.55 0.31 9.47
CA ILE A 24 3.65 -0.07 8.38
C ILE A 24 4.37 -1.05 7.45
N LYS A 25 3.74 -2.21 7.23
CA LYS A 25 4.21 -3.27 6.35
C LYS A 25 3.20 -3.49 5.23
N THR A 26 3.69 -3.62 4.02
CA THR A 26 2.89 -3.93 2.82
C THR A 26 3.44 -5.19 2.17
N LYS A 27 2.59 -6.17 1.89
CA LYS A 27 2.96 -7.40 1.19
C LYS A 27 1.88 -7.85 0.22
N VAL A 28 2.25 -8.67 -0.76
CA VAL A 28 1.30 -9.41 -1.58
C VAL A 28 1.31 -10.86 -1.13
N GLU A 29 0.13 -11.41 -0.80
CA GLU A 29 -0.02 -12.79 -0.35
C GLU A 29 -1.42 -13.28 -0.72
N GLY A 30 -1.53 -14.48 -1.29
CA GLY A 30 -2.82 -15.10 -1.62
C GLY A 30 -3.70 -14.27 -2.57
N GLY A 31 -3.09 -13.60 -3.57
CA GLY A 31 -3.82 -12.75 -4.52
C GLY A 31 -4.35 -11.45 -3.92
N LYS A 32 -3.80 -11.02 -2.78
CA LYS A 32 -4.22 -9.79 -2.08
C LYS A 32 -3.03 -8.93 -1.72
N VAL A 33 -3.23 -7.62 -1.77
CA VAL A 33 -2.35 -6.65 -1.10
C VAL A 33 -2.79 -6.59 0.36
N ILE A 34 -1.86 -6.82 1.27
CA ILE A 34 -2.07 -6.80 2.72
C ILE A 34 -1.25 -5.66 3.30
N ILE A 35 -1.91 -4.84 4.13
CA ILE A 35 -1.35 -3.68 4.83
C ILE A 35 -1.51 -3.94 6.32
N GLU A 36 -0.41 -3.94 7.05
CA GLU A 36 -0.36 -4.22 8.48
C GLU A 36 0.42 -3.11 9.19
N ALA A 37 -0.09 -2.62 10.31
CA ALA A 37 0.62 -1.66 11.15
C ALA A 37 0.27 -1.87 12.63
N LYS A 38 1.26 -1.68 13.50
CA LYS A 38 1.07 -1.70 14.96
C LYS A 38 1.89 -0.57 15.57
N GLN A 39 1.25 0.26 16.38
CA GLN A 39 1.87 1.36 17.08
C GLN A 39 1.54 1.25 18.57
N GLU A 40 2.57 1.28 19.41
CA GLU A 40 2.43 1.38 20.87
C GLU A 40 3.04 2.71 21.31
N GLU A 41 2.30 3.46 22.12
CA GLU A 41 2.71 4.74 22.68
C GLU A 41 2.56 4.64 24.20
N ARG A 42 3.69 4.64 24.91
CA ARG A 42 3.70 4.64 26.39
C ARG A 42 3.79 6.06 26.91
N GLN A 43 2.96 6.35 27.89
CA GLN A 43 2.91 7.62 28.60
C GLN A 43 3.76 7.56 29.87
N ALA A 44 4.16 8.73 30.38
CA ALA A 44 5.07 8.83 31.52
C ALA A 44 4.45 8.38 32.86
N ASP A 45 3.12 8.38 32.95
CA ASP A 45 2.33 7.91 34.09
C ASP A 45 2.14 6.38 34.12
N GLY A 46 2.64 5.68 33.09
CA GLY A 46 2.52 4.23 32.95
C GLY A 46 1.35 3.78 32.07
N ASP A 47 0.51 4.71 31.61
CA ASP A 47 -0.54 4.39 30.65
C ASP A 47 0.05 4.08 29.27
N TYR A 48 -0.69 3.31 28.47
CA TYR A 48 -0.28 3.00 27.11
C TYR A 48 -1.46 3.02 26.15
N ASN A 49 -1.19 3.47 24.92
CA ASN A 49 -2.10 3.41 23.80
C ASN A 49 -1.54 2.45 22.75
N ILE A 50 -2.35 1.49 22.30
CA ILE A 50 -2.00 0.59 21.21
C ILE A 50 -3.00 0.81 20.07
N ARG A 51 -2.47 1.03 18.85
CA ARG A 51 -3.24 1.05 17.61
C ARG A 51 -2.77 -0.09 16.72
N GLU A 52 -3.71 -0.82 16.16
CA GLU A 52 -3.44 -1.89 15.19
C GLU A 52 -4.31 -1.69 13.95
N LEU A 53 -3.72 -1.94 12.79
CA LEU A 53 -4.36 -1.85 11.49
C LEU A 53 -4.02 -3.09 10.68
N ARG A 54 -5.06 -3.73 10.13
CA ARG A 54 -4.92 -4.76 9.11
C ARG A 54 -5.96 -4.54 8.03
N LYS A 55 -5.53 -4.27 6.81
CA LYS A 55 -6.38 -4.11 5.63
C LYS A 55 -5.88 -5.02 4.52
N SER A 56 -6.81 -5.53 3.73
CA SER A 56 -6.50 -6.36 2.58
C SER A 56 -7.38 -6.02 1.40
N TYR A 57 -6.80 -5.99 0.21
CA TYR A 57 -7.49 -5.67 -1.04
C TYR A 57 -7.21 -6.78 -2.04
N ALA A 58 -8.26 -7.27 -2.70
CA ALA A 58 -8.11 -8.23 -3.78
C ALA A 58 -7.32 -7.58 -4.92
N LEU A 59 -6.29 -8.29 -5.39
CA LEU A 59 -5.48 -7.85 -6.50
C LEU A 59 -6.06 -8.44 -7.80
N PRO A 60 -6.32 -7.64 -8.84
CA PRO A 60 -6.76 -8.17 -10.13
C PRO A 60 -5.73 -9.13 -10.74
N GLU A 61 -6.18 -10.13 -11.51
CA GLU A 61 -5.31 -11.15 -12.11
C GLU A 61 -4.18 -10.56 -12.97
N HIS A 62 -4.51 -9.55 -13.77
CA HIS A 62 -3.54 -8.84 -14.64
C HIS A 62 -2.52 -8.00 -13.85
N ALA A 63 -2.80 -7.65 -12.59
CA ALA A 63 -1.85 -6.99 -11.69
C ALA A 63 -1.01 -8.01 -10.91
N LEU A 64 -1.53 -9.22 -10.71
CA LEU A 64 -0.86 -10.28 -9.94
C LEU A 64 0.47 -10.70 -10.58
N VAL A 65 0.54 -10.73 -11.91
CA VAL A 65 1.78 -11.01 -12.66
C VAL A 65 2.90 -10.03 -12.30
N ASN A 66 2.53 -8.79 -11.97
CA ASN A 66 3.45 -7.72 -11.60
C ASN A 66 3.54 -7.50 -10.08
N ALA A 67 3.10 -8.45 -9.26
CA ALA A 67 3.10 -8.29 -7.80
C ALA A 67 4.50 -7.97 -7.23
N ASN A 68 5.57 -8.46 -7.86
CA ASN A 68 6.96 -8.17 -7.48
C ASN A 68 7.38 -6.71 -7.74
N HIS A 69 6.58 -5.95 -8.50
CA HIS A 69 6.76 -4.53 -8.77
C HIS A 69 5.90 -3.65 -7.85
N LEU A 70 5.45 -4.17 -6.70
CA LEU A 70 4.78 -3.37 -5.67
C LEU A 70 5.68 -2.21 -5.24
N ALA A 71 5.16 -1.00 -5.41
CA ALA A 71 5.72 0.21 -4.83
C ALA A 71 4.81 0.69 -3.69
N SER A 72 5.42 1.14 -2.60
CA SER A 72 4.71 1.63 -1.42
C SER A 72 5.43 2.87 -0.88
N TYR A 73 4.69 3.95 -0.69
CA TYR A 73 5.23 5.19 -0.17
C TYR A 73 4.15 6.02 0.54
N ILE A 74 4.57 6.83 1.50
CA ILE A 74 3.66 7.67 2.29
C ILE A 74 3.85 9.13 1.86
N LYS A 75 2.75 9.77 1.47
CA LYS A 75 2.72 11.20 1.14
C LYS A 75 2.76 12.05 2.42
N PRO A 76 3.19 13.33 2.36
CA PRO A 76 3.24 14.22 3.52
C PRO A 76 1.92 14.34 4.30
N ASN A 77 0.78 14.20 3.61
CA ASN A 77 -0.56 14.22 4.18
C ASN A 77 -0.96 12.90 4.89
N LYS A 78 0.00 12.03 5.21
CA LYS A 78 -0.21 10.72 5.85
C LYS A 78 -1.07 9.75 5.03
N MET A 79 -1.12 9.94 3.73
CA MET A 79 -1.73 8.99 2.80
C MET A 79 -0.69 7.97 2.35
N LEU A 80 -0.85 6.71 2.75
CA LEU A 80 -0.14 5.59 2.17
C LEU A 80 -0.67 5.36 0.75
N VAL A 81 0.24 5.26 -0.21
CA VAL A 81 -0.05 4.90 -1.59
C VAL A 81 0.65 3.58 -1.90
N ILE A 82 -0.12 2.63 -2.42
CA ILE A 82 0.40 1.37 -2.94
C ILE A 82 0.07 1.31 -4.42
N GLU A 83 1.09 1.04 -5.24
CA GLU A 83 0.97 0.93 -6.68
C GLU A 83 1.52 -0.42 -7.16
N ILE A 84 0.77 -1.08 -8.04
CA ILE A 84 1.23 -2.26 -8.78
C ILE A 84 0.91 -2.03 -10.26
N PRO A 85 1.89 -2.10 -11.17
CA PRO A 85 1.65 -1.98 -12.61
C PRO A 85 0.67 -3.04 -13.10
N ILE A 86 -0.28 -2.65 -13.94
CA ILE A 86 -1.18 -3.59 -14.62
C ILE A 86 -0.54 -3.97 -15.96
N HIS A 87 -0.38 -5.27 -16.19
CA HIS A 87 -0.02 -5.74 -17.53
C HIS A 87 -1.25 -5.63 -18.43
N ASN A 88 -1.22 -4.71 -19.40
CA ASN A 88 -2.27 -4.62 -20.42
C ASN A 88 -1.78 -5.29 -21.73
N PRO A 89 -2.18 -6.54 -22.02
CA PRO A 89 -1.77 -7.22 -23.24
C PRO A 89 -2.36 -6.60 -24.52
N GLU A 90 -3.40 -5.77 -24.45
CA GLU A 90 -3.95 -5.07 -25.63
C GLU A 90 -3.13 -3.85 -26.05
N ALA A 91 -2.33 -3.28 -25.14
CA ALA A 91 -1.47 -2.13 -25.45
C ALA A 91 -0.20 -2.50 -26.25
N GLU A 92 0.08 -3.80 -26.41
CA GLU A 92 1.23 -4.35 -27.14
C GLU A 92 0.88 -4.86 -28.55
N ARG A 93 -0.37 -4.70 -29.01
CA ARG A 93 -0.84 -5.01 -30.37
C ARG A 93 -0.91 -3.77 -31.24
#